data_AF-A0A3D1A872-F1
#
_entry.id   AF-A0A3D1A872-F1
#
_cell.length_a   1.000
_cell.length_b   1.000
_cell.length_c   1.000
_cell.angle_alpha   90.00
_cell.angle_beta   90.00
_cell.angle_gamma   90.00
#
_symmetry.space_group_name_H-M   'P 1'
#
loop_
_entity.id
_entity.type
_entity.pdbx_description
1 polymer ?
#
loop_
_entity_poly.entity_id
_entity_poly.type
_entity_poly.pdbx_seq_one_letter_code
_entity_poly.pdbx_strand_id
1 'polypeptide(L)'
;MLKLLLTLLLAPLAVFAAGDEKDLAFPNLPYPITFTVNAAPKTGGVAYETRYSEAMERDYDTVLLQGLMPDPKLRLEVLAKGKTFFQAASRYELDGFSRHPNGRFWARYKATEPNRQPVRLSVVDLGLDKSGSELIIYSTELLLREELREGEPAVSTAPYVPEADLAVPLDSPFTLVRRAEWQAKPPKEPFSRHAPYYFTLHHTQAHYPATFDASLAEVRFIQDYHQNAKGWNDIGYHFLIDPQGNVFEGRPINVIGAHVLNRNSGNVGISILGNYHPPSKDVFTPKTRDSFVTVARYVKDTYAVQVSSFFAHRDIGNSDCPGDNLYAKKGMLRDLIFAPAALDENLTPGNPVPTPAQAEALRALYNRLNHPIEASPQ
;
A
#
# COMPACT_ATOMS: atom_id res chain seq x y z
N MET A 1 61.23 -24.64 -2.64
CA MET A 1 60.43 -23.92 -1.61
C MET A 1 59.55 -22.91 -2.32
N LEU A 2 58.32 -23.28 -2.66
CA LEU A 2 57.33 -22.37 -3.25
C LEU A 2 56.21 -22.20 -2.22
N LYS A 3 56.16 -21.04 -1.55
CA LYS A 3 55.09 -20.68 -0.62
C LYS A 3 53.84 -20.37 -1.44
N LEU A 4 52.88 -21.31 -1.45
CA LEU A 4 51.54 -21.06 -1.97
C LEU A 4 50.73 -20.37 -0.85
N LEU A 5 50.51 -19.07 -1.00
CA LEU A 5 49.63 -18.30 -0.13
C LEU A 5 48.19 -18.63 -0.54
N LEU A 6 47.47 -19.39 0.29
CA LEU A 6 46.05 -19.69 0.09
C LEU A 6 45.25 -18.47 0.56
N THR A 7 44.98 -17.55 -0.36
CA THR A 7 44.02 -16.46 -0.13
C THR A 7 42.61 -17.06 -0.13
N LEU A 8 42.02 -17.24 1.05
CA LEU A 8 40.58 -17.47 1.16
C LEU A 8 39.86 -16.21 0.64
N LEU A 9 39.37 -16.25 -0.60
CA LEU A 9 38.26 -15.40 -1.00
C LEU A 9 37.02 -15.93 -0.28
N LEU A 10 36.70 -15.34 0.88
CA LEU A 10 35.32 -15.29 1.34
C LEU A 10 34.55 -14.45 0.31
N ALA A 11 33.97 -15.12 -0.68
CA ALA A 11 32.87 -14.55 -1.42
C ALA A 11 31.81 -14.13 -0.39
N PRO A 12 31.26 -12.90 -0.46
CA PRO A 12 30.13 -12.56 0.38
C PRO A 12 29.05 -13.59 0.09
N LEU A 13 28.65 -14.33 1.13
CA LEU A 13 27.43 -15.12 1.12
C LEU A 13 26.34 -14.20 0.58
N ALA A 14 25.83 -14.52 -0.62
CA ALA A 14 24.64 -13.90 -1.13
C ALA A 14 23.56 -14.12 -0.08
N VAL A 15 23.20 -13.06 0.64
CA VAL A 15 22.00 -13.03 1.44
C VAL A 15 20.87 -13.26 0.45
N PHE A 16 20.27 -14.44 0.49
CA PHE A 16 19.11 -14.77 -0.32
C PHE A 16 18.07 -13.67 -0.13
N ALA A 17 17.59 -13.15 -1.26
CA ALA A 17 16.71 -12.00 -1.32
C ALA A 17 15.48 -12.23 -0.43
N ALA A 18 15.15 -11.17 0.33
CA ALA A 18 13.91 -11.04 1.06
C ALA A 18 12.71 -11.28 0.13
N GLY A 19 11.61 -11.81 0.69
CA GLY A 19 10.43 -12.31 -0.04
C GLY A 19 10.03 -11.45 -1.24
N ASP A 20 9.77 -12.12 -2.37
CA ASP A 20 9.20 -11.49 -3.56
C ASP A 20 7.89 -10.78 -3.18
N GLU A 21 7.85 -9.46 -3.34
CA GLU A 21 6.61 -8.66 -3.32
C GLU A 21 6.05 -8.50 -4.74
N LYS A 22 6.50 -9.34 -5.68
CA LYS A 22 5.96 -9.41 -7.03
C LYS A 22 4.64 -10.15 -7.05
N ASP A 23 3.71 -9.61 -7.83
CA ASP A 23 2.44 -10.27 -8.06
C ASP A 23 2.59 -11.60 -8.80
N LEU A 24 1.65 -12.49 -8.52
CA LEU A 24 1.49 -13.71 -9.27
C LEU A 24 1.16 -13.42 -10.73
N ALA A 25 2.03 -13.85 -11.64
CA ALA A 25 1.82 -13.72 -13.08
C ALA A 25 0.81 -14.76 -13.60
N PHE A 26 -0.19 -14.27 -14.35
CA PHE A 26 -1.10 -15.10 -15.13
C PHE A 26 -0.81 -14.90 -16.63
N PRO A 27 -0.64 -15.98 -17.42
CA PRO A 27 -0.28 -15.86 -18.83
C PRO A 27 -1.26 -14.98 -19.62
N ASN A 28 -0.74 -13.91 -20.25
CA ASN A 28 -1.47 -12.91 -21.04
C ASN A 28 -2.50 -12.07 -20.25
N LEU A 29 -2.35 -11.95 -18.93
CA LEU A 29 -3.22 -11.14 -18.08
C LEU A 29 -2.35 -10.20 -17.22
N PRO A 30 -1.89 -9.06 -17.78
CA PRO A 30 -1.13 -8.08 -17.01
C PRO A 30 -2.03 -7.35 -16.01
N TYR A 31 -1.47 -6.90 -14.89
CA TYR A 31 -2.20 -6.09 -13.90
C TYR A 31 -2.37 -4.63 -14.35
N PRO A 32 -3.54 -4.01 -14.13
CA PRO A 32 -4.73 -4.61 -13.55
C PRO A 32 -5.41 -5.59 -14.53
N ILE A 33 -5.85 -6.74 -14.01
CA ILE A 33 -6.56 -7.74 -14.80
C ILE A 33 -8.04 -7.35 -14.82
N THR A 34 -8.56 -6.99 -16.00
CA THR A 34 -9.98 -6.68 -16.20
C THR A 34 -10.72 -7.87 -16.81
N PHE A 35 -11.78 -8.30 -16.14
CA PHE A 35 -12.70 -9.32 -16.63
C PHE A 35 -14.05 -8.68 -16.98
N THR A 36 -14.51 -8.91 -18.20
CA THR A 36 -15.92 -8.74 -18.56
C THR A 36 -16.65 -10.05 -18.27
N VAL A 37 -17.48 -10.06 -17.23
CA VAL A 37 -18.13 -11.27 -16.73
C VAL A 37 -19.58 -11.28 -17.19
N ASN A 38 -19.92 -12.24 -18.04
CA ASN A 38 -21.30 -12.47 -18.48
C ASN A 38 -22.01 -13.46 -17.57
N ALA A 39 -23.35 -13.42 -17.54
CA ALA A 39 -24.14 -14.40 -16.82
C ALA A 39 -23.83 -15.83 -17.30
N ALA A 40 -23.64 -16.74 -16.35
CA ALA A 40 -23.46 -18.16 -16.61
C ALA A 40 -24.81 -18.80 -17.02
N PRO A 41 -24.80 -19.98 -17.68
CA PRO A 41 -26.04 -20.67 -18.07
C PRO A 41 -26.97 -21.00 -16.89
N LYS A 42 -26.42 -21.09 -15.67
CA LYS A 42 -27.14 -21.35 -14.42
C LYS A 42 -26.49 -20.57 -13.29
N THR A 43 -27.31 -20.05 -12.38
CA THR A 43 -26.84 -19.49 -11.11
C THR A 43 -26.00 -20.51 -10.34
N GLY A 44 -24.89 -20.04 -9.77
CA GLY A 44 -23.84 -20.86 -9.17
C GLY A 44 -22.83 -21.42 -10.17
N GLY A 45 -23.00 -21.14 -11.46
CA GLY A 45 -22.08 -21.56 -12.52
C GLY A 45 -20.83 -20.69 -12.61
N VAL A 46 -19.77 -21.26 -13.19
CA VAL A 46 -18.54 -20.53 -13.49
C VAL A 46 -18.77 -19.65 -14.72
N ALA A 47 -18.60 -18.34 -14.56
CA ALA A 47 -18.74 -17.34 -15.61
C ALA A 47 -17.41 -17.03 -16.31
N TYR A 48 -16.28 -17.19 -15.61
CA TYR A 48 -14.95 -16.98 -16.17
C TYR A 48 -13.89 -17.79 -15.40
N GLU A 49 -12.87 -18.30 -16.09
CA GLU A 49 -11.65 -18.85 -15.47
C GLU A 49 -10.40 -18.36 -16.18
N THR A 50 -9.38 -18.02 -15.40
CA THR A 50 -8.04 -17.76 -15.96
C THR A 50 -7.35 -19.08 -16.33
N ARG A 51 -6.29 -18.99 -17.14
CA ARG A 51 -5.27 -20.05 -17.16
C ARG A 51 -4.61 -20.14 -15.77
N TYR A 52 -3.98 -21.28 -15.49
CA TYR A 52 -3.10 -21.37 -14.34
C TYR A 52 -1.96 -20.35 -14.45
N SER A 53 -1.58 -19.81 -13.31
CA SER A 53 -0.43 -18.92 -13.13
C SER A 53 0.87 -19.58 -13.57
N GLU A 54 1.94 -18.78 -13.59
CA GLU A 54 3.28 -19.31 -13.69
C GLU A 54 3.65 -20.20 -12.49
N ALA A 55 4.70 -21.00 -12.65
CA ALA A 55 5.19 -21.89 -11.61
C ALA A 55 5.83 -21.09 -10.48
N MET A 56 5.62 -21.55 -9.24
CA MET A 56 6.17 -20.88 -8.06
C MET A 56 7.47 -21.51 -7.61
N GLU A 57 8.46 -20.64 -7.32
CA GLU A 57 9.75 -21.07 -6.79
C GLU A 57 9.71 -21.34 -5.29
N ARG A 58 8.87 -20.61 -4.55
CA ARG A 58 8.69 -20.74 -3.10
C ARG A 58 7.35 -21.37 -2.73
N ASP A 59 7.32 -21.99 -1.56
CA ASP A 59 6.06 -22.43 -0.96
C ASP A 59 5.23 -21.20 -0.55
N TYR A 60 3.91 -21.34 -0.60
CA TYR A 60 2.96 -20.37 -0.11
C TYR A 60 1.71 -21.12 0.39
N ASP A 61 0.98 -20.54 1.31
CA ASP A 61 -0.29 -21.09 1.81
C ASP A 61 -1.44 -20.09 1.71
N THR A 62 -1.15 -18.84 1.34
CA THR A 62 -2.11 -17.76 1.29
C THR A 62 -2.07 -17.07 -0.08
N VAL A 63 -3.25 -16.87 -0.66
CA VAL A 63 -3.45 -16.03 -1.85
C VAL A 63 -4.27 -14.82 -1.43
N LEU A 64 -3.71 -13.64 -1.59
CA LEU A 64 -4.35 -12.38 -1.25
C LEU A 64 -4.64 -11.59 -2.52
N LEU A 65 -5.88 -11.16 -2.70
CA LEU A 65 -6.29 -10.36 -3.85
C LEU A 65 -6.92 -9.06 -3.38
N GLN A 66 -6.75 -8.01 -4.18
CA GLN A 66 -7.51 -6.78 -4.06
C GLN A 66 -7.88 -6.22 -5.43
N GLY A 67 -9.04 -5.58 -5.50
CA GLY A 67 -9.66 -5.26 -6.78
C GLY A 67 -10.93 -4.41 -6.69
N LEU A 68 -11.59 -4.24 -7.82
CA LEU A 68 -12.91 -3.62 -7.94
C LEU A 68 -13.91 -4.68 -8.40
N MET A 69 -14.92 -4.95 -7.57
CA MET A 69 -16.02 -5.89 -7.83
C MET A 69 -17.33 -5.20 -7.45
N PRO A 70 -17.90 -4.37 -8.34
CA PRO A 70 -19.11 -3.61 -8.05
C PRO A 70 -20.34 -4.48 -7.85
N ASP A 71 -20.46 -5.57 -8.60
CA ASP A 71 -21.65 -6.44 -8.54
C ASP A 71 -21.53 -7.46 -7.41
N PRO A 72 -22.47 -7.46 -6.44
CA PRO A 72 -22.43 -8.37 -5.32
C PRO A 72 -22.73 -9.84 -5.69
N LYS A 73 -23.23 -10.08 -6.89
CA LYS A 73 -23.57 -11.40 -7.43
C LYS A 73 -22.36 -12.08 -8.09
N LEU A 74 -21.17 -11.49 -8.02
CA LEU A 74 -19.93 -12.16 -8.36
C LEU A 74 -19.29 -12.77 -7.11
N ARG A 75 -18.78 -13.99 -7.25
CA ARG A 75 -17.89 -14.61 -6.26
C ARG A 75 -16.59 -15.05 -6.92
N LEU A 76 -15.47 -14.65 -6.34
CA LEU A 76 -14.17 -15.14 -6.76
C LEU A 76 -13.85 -16.45 -6.03
N GLU A 77 -13.12 -17.34 -6.70
CA GLU A 77 -12.56 -18.56 -6.14
C GLU A 77 -11.12 -18.75 -6.63
N VAL A 78 -10.29 -19.37 -5.80
CA VAL A 78 -8.91 -19.73 -6.15
C VAL A 78 -8.79 -21.25 -6.18
N LEU A 79 -8.27 -21.78 -7.29
CA LEU A 79 -8.05 -23.21 -7.45
C LEU A 79 -6.58 -23.50 -7.74
N ALA A 80 -5.96 -24.39 -6.96
CA ALA A 80 -4.62 -24.89 -7.19
C ALA A 80 -4.61 -26.11 -8.11
N LYS A 81 -3.70 -26.10 -9.07
CA LYS A 81 -3.48 -27.20 -10.03
C LYS A 81 -3.07 -28.47 -9.30
N GLY A 82 -3.67 -29.62 -9.59
CA GLY A 82 -3.28 -30.90 -8.98
C GLY A 82 -1.79 -31.23 -9.14
N LYS A 83 -1.19 -31.92 -8.16
CA LYS A 83 0.26 -32.23 -8.15
C LYS A 83 0.64 -33.23 -9.24
N THR A 84 -0.31 -34.07 -9.66
CA THR A 84 -0.15 -35.04 -10.74
C THR A 84 -1.29 -34.89 -11.73
N PHE A 85 -1.13 -35.47 -12.93
CA PHE A 85 -2.16 -35.44 -13.97
C PHE A 85 -3.50 -36.07 -13.53
N PHE A 86 -3.48 -36.99 -12.57
CA PHE A 86 -4.66 -37.67 -12.05
C PHE A 86 -5.30 -36.97 -10.84
N GLN A 87 -4.59 -36.01 -10.23
CA GLN A 87 -5.12 -35.29 -9.08
C GLN A 87 -5.97 -34.10 -9.56
N ALA A 88 -7.23 -34.05 -9.11
CA ALA A 88 -8.09 -32.92 -9.38
C ALA A 88 -7.52 -31.62 -8.77
N ALA A 89 -7.90 -30.48 -9.36
CA ALA A 89 -7.62 -29.19 -8.76
C ALA A 89 -8.26 -29.10 -7.36
N SER A 90 -7.57 -28.45 -6.44
CA SER A 90 -8.07 -28.21 -5.08
C SER A 90 -8.50 -26.76 -4.95
N ARG A 91 -9.65 -26.52 -4.32
CA ARG A 91 -10.15 -25.17 -4.04
C ARG A 91 -9.52 -24.69 -2.74
N TYR A 92 -8.98 -23.47 -2.75
CA TYR A 92 -8.53 -22.82 -1.53
C TYR A 92 -9.73 -22.26 -0.74
N GLU A 93 -9.65 -22.32 0.58
CA GLU A 93 -10.71 -21.86 1.46
C GLU A 93 -10.71 -20.33 1.54
N LEU A 94 -11.88 -19.70 1.49
CA LEU A 94 -12.00 -18.26 1.73
C LEU A 94 -11.86 -18.00 3.24
N ASP A 95 -10.72 -17.45 3.64
CA ASP A 95 -10.38 -17.15 5.04
C ASP A 95 -10.77 -15.73 5.45
N GLY A 96 -10.87 -14.81 4.50
CA GLY A 96 -11.32 -13.45 4.75
C GLY A 96 -11.79 -12.75 3.49
N PHE A 97 -12.79 -11.89 3.63
CA PHE A 97 -13.35 -11.12 2.52
C PHE A 97 -13.95 -9.81 3.02
N SER A 98 -13.72 -8.74 2.29
CA SER A 98 -14.38 -7.45 2.50
C SER A 98 -14.70 -6.84 1.14
N ARG A 99 -15.91 -6.31 0.98
CA ARG A 99 -16.31 -5.48 -0.16
C ARG A 99 -16.93 -4.20 0.36
N HIS A 100 -16.31 -3.08 0.02
CA HIS A 100 -16.73 -1.74 0.37
C HIS A 100 -17.90 -1.29 -0.53
N PRO A 101 -18.70 -0.28 -0.13
CA PRO A 101 -19.87 0.17 -0.90
C PRO A 101 -19.57 0.62 -2.34
N ASN A 102 -18.36 1.10 -2.60
CA ASN A 102 -17.90 1.49 -3.93
C ASN A 102 -17.41 0.30 -4.79
N GLY A 103 -17.57 -0.93 -4.31
CA GLY A 103 -17.12 -2.14 -5.00
C GLY A 103 -15.66 -2.50 -4.77
N ARG A 104 -14.85 -1.66 -4.10
CA ARG A 104 -13.47 -2.05 -3.74
C ARG A 104 -13.52 -3.26 -2.82
N PHE A 105 -12.68 -4.24 -3.08
CA PHE A 105 -12.66 -5.47 -2.31
C PHE A 105 -11.26 -5.99 -2.07
N TRP A 106 -11.11 -6.77 -1.01
CA TRP A 106 -10.01 -7.70 -0.85
C TRP A 106 -10.55 -9.09 -0.47
N ALA A 107 -9.80 -10.13 -0.83
CA ALA A 107 -10.12 -11.51 -0.53
C ALA A 107 -8.85 -12.28 -0.18
N ARG A 108 -8.88 -13.03 0.91
CA ARG A 108 -7.78 -13.89 1.38
C ARG A 108 -8.22 -15.34 1.31
N TYR A 109 -7.49 -16.14 0.56
CA TYR A 109 -7.70 -17.57 0.41
C TYR A 109 -6.56 -18.35 1.04
N LYS A 110 -6.86 -19.47 1.68
CA LYS A 110 -5.87 -20.35 2.31
C LYS A 110 -5.86 -21.74 1.71
N ALA A 111 -4.67 -22.25 1.48
CA ALA A 111 -4.41 -23.66 1.24
C ALA A 111 -4.47 -24.44 2.56
N THR A 112 -4.80 -25.72 2.48
CA THR A 112 -4.73 -26.63 3.64
C THR A 112 -3.29 -26.82 4.12
N GLU A 113 -2.34 -26.85 3.19
CA GLU A 113 -0.90 -27.00 3.45
C GLU A 113 -0.10 -26.07 2.52
N PRO A 114 1.05 -25.53 2.98
CA PRO A 114 1.97 -24.79 2.11
C PRO A 114 2.39 -25.62 0.89
N ASN A 115 2.39 -25.00 -0.28
CA ASN A 115 2.73 -25.65 -1.54
C ASN A 115 3.21 -24.66 -2.61
N ARG A 116 3.60 -25.16 -3.80
CA ARG A 116 4.05 -24.36 -4.96
C ARG A 116 3.16 -24.48 -6.18
N GLN A 117 1.95 -25.00 -6.01
CA GLN A 117 1.09 -25.35 -7.14
C GLN A 117 0.68 -24.06 -7.86
N PRO A 118 0.70 -24.00 -9.19
CA PRO A 118 0.09 -22.88 -9.90
C PRO A 118 -1.39 -22.76 -9.54
N VAL A 119 -1.90 -21.54 -9.40
CA VAL A 119 -3.32 -21.28 -9.14
C VAL A 119 -4.02 -20.66 -10.34
N ARG A 120 -5.34 -20.78 -10.39
CA ARG A 120 -6.20 -20.05 -11.33
C ARG A 120 -7.31 -19.34 -10.56
N LEU A 121 -7.78 -18.23 -11.12
CA LEU A 121 -8.92 -17.50 -10.62
C LEU A 121 -10.17 -17.98 -11.35
N SER A 122 -11.24 -18.26 -10.60
CA SER A 122 -12.55 -18.61 -11.12
C SER A 122 -13.57 -17.61 -10.62
N VAL A 123 -14.38 -17.05 -11.53
CA VAL A 123 -15.48 -16.14 -11.21
C VAL A 123 -16.78 -16.91 -11.34
N VAL A 124 -17.50 -17.02 -10.23
CA VAL A 124 -18.80 -17.68 -10.13
C VAL A 124 -19.90 -16.65 -10.18
N ASP A 125 -20.89 -16.91 -11.03
CA ASP A 125 -22.10 -16.12 -11.18
C ASP A 125 -23.16 -16.56 -10.16
N LEU A 126 -23.55 -15.65 -9.26
CA LEU A 126 -24.59 -15.85 -8.25
C LEU A 126 -25.96 -15.25 -8.66
N GLY A 127 -26.16 -14.94 -9.94
CA GLY A 127 -27.42 -14.43 -10.51
C GLY A 127 -27.29 -13.09 -11.24
N LEU A 128 -26.19 -12.88 -11.95
CA LEU A 128 -25.90 -11.70 -12.77
C LEU A 128 -27.06 -11.37 -13.70
N ASP A 129 -27.27 -10.08 -13.87
CA ASP A 129 -28.20 -9.58 -14.86
C ASP A 129 -27.62 -9.77 -16.27
N LYS A 130 -28.48 -9.76 -17.30
CA LYS A 130 -28.09 -10.03 -18.69
C LYS A 130 -27.04 -9.06 -19.25
N SER A 131 -26.86 -7.89 -18.63
CA SER A 131 -25.84 -6.91 -18.99
C SER A 131 -24.42 -7.34 -18.61
N GLY A 132 -24.26 -8.37 -17.78
CA GLY A 132 -22.97 -8.74 -17.20
C GLY A 132 -22.46 -7.70 -16.19
N SER A 133 -21.22 -7.89 -15.75
CA SER A 133 -20.53 -7.00 -14.82
C SER A 133 -19.03 -6.99 -15.08
N GLU A 134 -18.34 -5.96 -14.59
CA GLU A 134 -16.88 -5.84 -14.64
C GLU A 134 -16.28 -6.26 -13.30
N LEU A 135 -15.17 -7.00 -13.36
CA LEU A 135 -14.31 -7.31 -12.22
C LEU A 135 -12.88 -6.90 -12.58
N ILE A 136 -12.24 -6.13 -11.71
CA ILE A 136 -10.84 -5.73 -11.87
C ILE A 136 -10.04 -6.32 -10.71
N ILE A 137 -8.93 -7.00 -10.99
CA ILE A 137 -7.93 -7.41 -10.00
C ILE A 137 -6.71 -6.50 -10.16
N TYR A 138 -6.36 -5.78 -9.10
CA TYR A 138 -5.21 -4.87 -9.12
C TYR A 138 -3.91 -5.56 -8.72
N SER A 139 -3.97 -6.53 -7.82
CA SER A 139 -2.82 -7.34 -7.38
C SER A 139 -3.27 -8.73 -6.90
N THR A 140 -2.37 -9.71 -7.01
CA THR A 140 -2.51 -11.06 -6.45
C THR A 140 -1.20 -11.43 -5.79
N GLU A 141 -1.17 -11.37 -4.47
CA GLU A 141 0.02 -11.65 -3.66
C GLU A 141 -0.02 -13.10 -3.17
N LEU A 142 1.13 -13.78 -3.25
CA LEU A 142 1.33 -15.11 -2.68
C LEU A 142 2.22 -15.00 -1.45
N LEU A 143 1.68 -15.45 -0.32
CA LEU A 143 2.30 -15.28 0.99
C LEU A 143 2.40 -16.63 1.70
N LEU A 144 3.49 -16.82 2.43
CA LEU A 144 3.52 -17.76 3.55
C LEU A 144 2.96 -17.06 4.78
N ARG A 145 2.16 -17.76 5.59
CA ARG A 145 1.50 -17.18 6.78
C ARG A 145 2.42 -16.38 7.72
N GLU A 146 3.70 -16.72 7.80
CA GLU A 146 4.69 -15.96 8.60
C GLU A 146 5.01 -14.58 7.99
N GLU A 147 4.95 -14.44 6.66
CA GLU A 147 5.20 -13.20 5.91
C GLU A 147 4.03 -12.20 5.99
N LEU A 148 2.83 -12.64 6.39
CA LEU A 148 1.68 -11.75 6.60
C LEU A 148 1.94 -10.78 7.76
N ARG A 149 2.63 -11.23 8.80
CA ARG A 149 2.96 -10.37 9.93
C ARG A 149 4.04 -9.39 9.52
N GLU A 150 3.87 -8.12 9.88
CA GLU A 150 5.00 -7.20 9.95
C GLU A 150 6.10 -7.91 10.74
N GLY A 151 7.27 -8.12 10.12
CA GLY A 151 8.38 -8.82 10.76
C GLY A 151 8.61 -8.25 12.15
N GLU A 152 8.84 -9.13 13.13
CA GLU A 152 8.89 -8.84 14.57
C GLU A 152 9.50 -7.45 14.84
N PRO A 153 8.69 -6.44 15.21
CA PRO A 153 9.26 -5.21 15.74
C PRO A 153 9.99 -5.57 17.04
N ALA A 154 11.20 -5.04 17.24
CA ALA A 154 11.81 -5.04 18.56
C ALA A 154 10.78 -4.49 19.55
N VAL A 155 10.44 -5.30 20.56
CA VAL A 155 9.39 -5.10 21.59
C VAL A 155 8.95 -3.63 21.71
N SER A 156 7.72 -3.33 21.27
CA SER A 156 7.12 -2.01 21.35
C SER A 156 7.04 -1.53 22.82
N THR A 157 7.46 -0.29 23.09
CA THR A 157 7.52 0.28 24.46
C THR A 157 6.60 1.49 24.69
N ALA A 158 5.89 1.98 23.67
CA ALA A 158 5.10 3.20 23.77
C ALA A 158 3.62 2.90 23.49
N PRO A 159 2.68 3.08 24.43
CA PRO A 159 1.25 2.90 24.17
C PRO A 159 0.76 3.87 23.08
N TYR A 160 -0.29 3.48 22.33
CA TYR A 160 -0.97 4.39 21.41
C TYR A 160 -1.65 5.50 22.21
N VAL A 161 -0.93 6.60 22.38
CA VAL A 161 -1.50 7.93 22.59
C VAL A 161 -1.21 8.66 21.28
N PRO A 162 -2.16 9.39 20.69
CA PRO A 162 -1.83 10.42 19.72
C PRO A 162 -1.05 11.49 20.48
N GLU A 163 0.22 11.22 20.75
CA GLU A 163 1.10 12.20 21.32
C GLU A 163 1.24 13.30 20.25
N ALA A 164 1.05 14.55 20.65
CA ALA A 164 1.14 15.68 19.74
C ALA A 164 2.52 15.78 19.05
N ASP A 165 3.55 15.11 19.59
CA ASP A 165 4.92 15.04 19.06
C ASP A 165 5.10 14.02 17.92
N LEU A 166 4.13 13.12 17.68
CA LEU A 166 4.13 12.16 16.58
C LEU A 166 3.52 12.77 15.30
N ALA A 167 2.78 13.87 15.43
CA ALA A 167 2.12 14.51 14.31
C ALA A 167 3.11 15.37 13.49
N VAL A 168 2.95 15.38 12.17
CA VAL A 168 3.52 16.44 11.33
C VAL A 168 2.95 17.78 11.83
N PRO A 169 3.75 18.84 12.04
CA PRO A 169 3.25 20.14 12.49
C PRO A 169 2.14 20.70 11.59
N LEU A 170 1.23 21.51 12.14
CA LEU A 170 0.13 22.11 11.37
C LEU A 170 0.61 23.19 10.38
N ASP A 171 1.79 23.75 10.61
CA ASP A 171 2.47 24.75 9.79
C ASP A 171 3.43 24.14 8.75
N SER A 172 3.30 22.83 8.46
CA SER A 172 4.04 22.19 7.35
C SER A 172 3.78 22.90 6.01
N PRO A 173 4.71 22.86 5.05
CA PRO A 173 4.58 23.55 3.76
C PRO A 173 3.51 22.94 2.82
N PHE A 174 2.73 21.98 3.32
CA PHE A 174 1.61 21.34 2.66
C PHE A 174 0.48 21.15 3.68
N THR A 175 -0.77 21.16 3.19
CA THR A 175 -1.92 20.79 4.01
C THR A 175 -2.05 19.28 4.01
N LEU A 176 -2.18 18.71 5.20
CA LEU A 176 -2.29 17.28 5.42
C LEU A 176 -3.72 16.92 5.79
N VAL A 177 -4.36 16.06 4.99
CA VAL A 177 -5.63 15.42 5.35
C VAL A 177 -5.34 14.46 6.49
N ARG A 178 -5.70 14.89 7.71
CA ARG A 178 -5.34 14.17 8.93
C ARG A 178 -6.07 12.86 9.04
N ARG A 179 -5.50 11.96 9.84
CA ARG A 179 -6.11 10.66 10.19
C ARG A 179 -7.57 10.77 10.61
N ALA A 180 -7.92 11.78 11.41
CA ALA A 180 -9.29 12.01 11.84
C ALA A 180 -10.22 12.38 10.67
N GLU A 181 -9.76 13.16 9.69
CA GLU A 181 -10.56 13.62 8.54
C GLU A 181 -10.92 12.45 7.62
N TRP A 182 -9.97 11.56 7.36
CA TRP A 182 -10.24 10.34 6.61
C TRP A 182 -10.75 9.19 7.48
N GLN A 183 -11.07 9.43 8.76
CA GLN A 183 -11.68 8.46 9.68
C GLN A 183 -10.83 7.19 9.87
N ALA A 184 -9.53 7.37 10.04
CA ALA A 184 -8.59 6.31 10.33
C ALA A 184 -9.01 5.45 11.52
N LYS A 185 -8.91 4.14 11.36
CA LYS A 185 -8.90 3.22 12.49
C LYS A 185 -7.62 3.40 13.31
N PRO A 186 -7.65 3.13 14.62
CA PRO A 186 -6.43 3.07 15.42
C PRO A 186 -5.52 1.94 14.92
N PRO A 187 -4.20 2.03 15.18
CA PRO A 187 -3.30 0.90 14.95
C PRO A 187 -3.74 -0.31 15.81
N LYS A 188 -3.42 -1.52 15.36
CA LYS A 188 -3.76 -2.77 16.07
C LYS A 188 -2.92 -2.96 17.33
N GLU A 189 -1.69 -2.45 17.29
CA GLU A 189 -0.65 -2.55 18.31
C GLU A 189 0.09 -1.21 18.42
N PRO A 190 0.79 -0.94 19.54
CA PRO A 190 1.52 0.30 19.68
C PRO A 190 2.74 0.40 18.74
N PHE A 191 3.04 1.61 18.26
CA PHE A 191 4.10 1.83 17.27
C PHE A 191 5.52 1.77 17.84
N SER A 192 6.47 1.39 16.98
CA SER A 192 7.91 1.56 17.24
C SER A 192 8.42 2.84 16.58
N ARG A 193 9.13 3.68 17.33
CA ARG A 193 9.72 4.93 16.81
C ARG A 193 10.95 4.64 15.95
N HIS A 194 11.24 5.53 15.00
CA HIS A 194 12.50 5.58 14.26
C HIS A 194 12.98 7.03 14.10
N ALA A 195 14.21 7.20 13.59
CA ALA A 195 14.70 8.49 13.10
C ALA A 195 14.86 8.39 11.58
N PRO A 196 14.06 9.13 10.78
CA PRO A 196 14.21 9.15 9.34
C PRO A 196 15.60 9.58 8.87
N TYR A 197 16.13 8.91 7.84
CA TYR A 197 17.35 9.31 7.13
C TYR A 197 17.29 9.04 5.62
N TYR A 198 16.19 8.48 5.11
CA TYR A 198 15.90 8.28 3.69
C TYR A 198 14.39 8.18 3.44
N PHE A 199 13.98 8.29 2.17
CA PHE A 199 12.58 8.11 1.79
C PHE A 199 12.45 7.33 0.48
N THR A 200 11.29 6.67 0.33
CA THR A 200 10.99 5.77 -0.79
C THR A 200 9.70 6.18 -1.49
N LEU A 201 9.76 6.29 -2.82
CA LEU A 201 8.61 6.50 -3.72
C LEU A 201 7.89 5.17 -3.97
N HIS A 202 6.59 5.17 -3.70
CA HIS A 202 5.68 4.08 -4.00
C HIS A 202 4.54 4.52 -4.92
N HIS A 203 3.89 3.55 -5.54
CA HIS A 203 2.48 3.65 -5.88
C HIS A 203 1.67 2.70 -5.00
N THR A 204 0.36 2.83 -5.01
CA THR A 204 -0.51 1.86 -4.31
C THR A 204 -0.82 0.62 -5.12
N GLN A 205 -0.58 0.64 -6.44
CA GLN A 205 -1.02 -0.40 -7.37
C GLN A 205 -2.50 -0.74 -7.16
N ALA A 206 -3.32 0.30 -7.09
CA ALA A 206 -4.70 0.19 -6.67
C ALA A 206 -5.60 1.11 -7.51
N HIS A 207 -6.81 1.37 -7.03
CA HIS A 207 -7.75 2.24 -7.71
C HIS A 207 -7.20 3.68 -7.81
N TYR A 208 -7.45 4.33 -8.94
CA TYR A 208 -7.12 5.74 -9.18
C TYR A 208 -8.32 6.63 -8.84
N PRO A 209 -8.33 7.34 -7.70
CA PRO A 209 -9.49 8.12 -7.28
C PRO A 209 -9.54 9.47 -8.03
N ALA A 210 -10.63 9.73 -8.74
CA ALA A 210 -10.83 10.97 -9.49
C ALA A 210 -11.35 12.15 -8.66
N THR A 211 -11.88 11.89 -7.45
CA THR A 211 -12.48 12.88 -6.55
C THR A 211 -11.93 12.74 -5.14
N PHE A 212 -12.01 13.80 -4.35
CA PHE A 212 -11.60 13.78 -2.95
C PHE A 212 -12.33 12.72 -2.12
N ASP A 213 -13.64 12.56 -2.31
CA ASP A 213 -14.42 11.50 -1.63
C ASP A 213 -13.97 10.09 -2.03
N ALA A 214 -13.61 9.89 -3.30
CA ALA A 214 -13.03 8.64 -3.76
C ALA A 214 -11.64 8.41 -3.13
N SER A 215 -10.83 9.47 -2.96
CA SER A 215 -9.54 9.39 -2.27
C SER A 215 -9.71 9.03 -0.80
N LEU A 216 -10.69 9.62 -0.09
CA LEU A 216 -11.02 9.25 1.28
C LEU A 216 -11.42 7.77 1.39
N ALA A 217 -12.25 7.29 0.45
CA ALA A 217 -12.65 5.89 0.40
C ALA A 217 -11.46 4.96 0.11
N GLU A 218 -10.57 5.33 -0.80
CA GLU A 218 -9.39 4.51 -1.16
C GLU A 218 -8.37 4.44 -0.03
N VAL A 219 -8.08 5.54 0.67
CA VAL A 219 -7.16 5.52 1.83
C VAL A 219 -7.72 4.66 2.96
N ARG A 220 -9.03 4.69 3.22
CA ARG A 220 -9.70 3.78 4.17
C ARG A 220 -9.61 2.33 3.72
N PHE A 221 -9.81 2.06 2.44
CA PHE A 221 -9.66 0.73 1.87
C PHE A 221 -8.24 0.20 2.05
N ILE A 222 -7.22 1.02 1.76
CA ILE A 222 -5.81 0.63 1.92
C ILE A 222 -5.50 0.30 3.39
N GLN A 223 -6.02 1.09 4.35
CA GLN A 223 -5.87 0.76 5.77
C GLN A 223 -6.54 -0.58 6.12
N ASP A 224 -7.78 -0.80 5.67
CA ASP A 224 -8.52 -2.05 5.88
C ASP A 224 -7.79 -3.26 5.28
N TYR A 225 -7.28 -3.12 4.05
CA TYR A 225 -6.50 -4.14 3.37
C TYR A 225 -5.21 -4.49 4.13
N HIS A 226 -4.43 -3.48 4.53
CA HIS A 226 -3.22 -3.70 5.31
C HIS A 226 -3.53 -4.34 6.67
N GLN A 227 -4.47 -3.79 7.44
CA GLN A 227 -4.74 -4.29 8.79
C GLN A 227 -5.43 -5.66 8.82
N ASN A 228 -6.47 -5.85 8.02
CA ASN A 228 -7.36 -7.00 8.16
C ASN A 228 -7.06 -8.10 7.13
N ALA A 229 -6.57 -7.73 5.95
CA ALA A 229 -6.19 -8.69 4.92
C ALA A 229 -4.72 -9.13 5.06
N LYS A 230 -3.77 -8.18 5.22
CA LYS A 230 -2.35 -8.50 5.45
C LYS A 230 -2.04 -8.81 6.91
N GLY A 231 -2.78 -8.27 7.87
CA GLY A 231 -2.48 -8.46 9.30
C GLY A 231 -1.44 -7.49 9.84
N TRP A 232 -1.26 -6.36 9.17
CA TRP A 232 -0.36 -5.29 9.55
C TRP A 232 -0.93 -4.48 10.72
N ASN A 233 -0.05 -3.78 11.43
CA ASN A 233 -0.41 -2.93 12.54
C ASN A 233 -1.31 -1.76 12.08
N ASP A 234 -0.95 -1.15 10.96
CA ASP A 234 -1.67 -0.02 10.36
C ASP A 234 -1.36 0.08 8.86
N ILE A 235 -1.93 1.08 8.19
CA ILE A 235 -1.53 1.48 6.84
C ILE A 235 0.01 1.55 6.71
N GLY A 236 0.61 0.96 5.68
CA GLY A 236 2.07 0.79 5.62
C GLY A 236 2.88 2.08 5.35
N TYR A 237 2.26 3.08 4.72
CA TYR A 237 2.92 4.31 4.28
C TYR A 237 2.81 5.43 5.32
N HIS A 238 3.70 6.43 5.23
CA HIS A 238 3.65 7.63 6.06
C HIS A 238 2.82 8.72 5.40
N PHE A 239 2.92 8.83 4.07
CA PHE A 239 2.12 9.76 3.27
C PHE A 239 1.52 9.03 2.08
N LEU A 240 0.29 9.40 1.73
CA LEU A 240 -0.34 9.02 0.47
C LEU A 240 -0.76 10.28 -0.29
N ILE A 241 -0.55 10.33 -1.61
CA ILE A 241 -0.83 11.51 -2.42
C ILE A 241 -1.78 11.11 -3.55
N ASP A 242 -2.91 11.79 -3.65
CA ASP A 242 -3.91 11.50 -4.66
C ASP A 242 -3.65 12.24 -5.99
N PRO A 243 -4.42 11.92 -7.06
CA PRO A 243 -4.31 12.59 -8.35
C PRO A 243 -4.59 14.10 -8.34
N GLN A 244 -5.26 14.61 -7.31
CA GLN A 244 -5.61 16.01 -7.15
C GLN A 244 -4.55 16.78 -6.34
N GLY A 245 -3.52 16.10 -5.82
CA GLY A 245 -2.46 16.67 -5.00
C GLY A 245 -2.80 16.73 -3.50
N ASN A 246 -3.89 16.11 -3.05
CA ASN A 246 -4.17 16.03 -1.62
C ASN A 246 -3.18 15.06 -0.97
N VAL A 247 -2.57 15.49 0.14
CA VAL A 247 -1.65 14.67 0.93
C VAL A 247 -2.40 14.10 2.13
N PHE A 248 -2.44 12.79 2.26
CA PHE A 248 -3.09 12.06 3.34
C PHE A 248 -2.06 11.57 4.36
N GLU A 249 -2.38 11.75 5.63
CA GLU A 249 -1.58 11.25 6.76
C GLU A 249 -1.76 9.74 6.92
N GLY A 250 -0.68 8.97 6.74
CA GLY A 250 -0.62 7.54 7.04
C GLY A 250 -0.13 7.30 8.46
N ARG A 251 0.94 6.52 8.63
CA ARG A 251 1.65 6.42 9.91
C ARG A 251 2.36 7.73 10.25
N PRO A 252 2.49 8.06 11.56
CA PRO A 252 3.37 9.13 12.01
C PRO A 252 4.76 9.06 11.38
N ILE A 253 5.31 10.19 10.94
CA ILE A 253 6.59 10.24 10.20
C ILE A 253 7.79 9.70 10.99
N ASN A 254 7.72 9.69 12.32
CA ASN A 254 8.76 9.22 13.22
C ASN A 254 8.50 7.81 13.79
N VAL A 255 7.59 7.04 13.20
CA VAL A 255 7.40 5.62 13.52
C VAL A 255 7.71 4.73 12.33
N ILE A 256 8.08 3.48 12.59
CA ILE A 256 8.44 2.52 11.56
C ILE A 256 7.23 2.20 10.66
N GLY A 257 7.44 2.38 9.35
CA GLY A 257 6.52 1.99 8.29
C GLY A 257 6.41 0.48 8.05
N ALA A 258 5.55 0.09 7.12
CA ALA A 258 5.47 -1.27 6.57
C ALA A 258 5.29 -1.18 5.05
N HIS A 259 6.32 -0.69 4.35
CA HIS A 259 6.23 -0.37 2.91
C HIS A 259 7.39 -0.92 2.08
N VAL A 260 8.52 -1.28 2.69
CA VAL A 260 9.59 -2.06 2.05
C VAL A 260 10.09 -3.12 3.03
N LEU A 261 9.89 -4.40 2.72
CA LEU A 261 10.35 -5.50 3.56
C LEU A 261 11.84 -5.37 3.92
N ASN A 262 12.16 -5.49 5.21
CA ASN A 262 13.51 -5.35 5.78
C ASN A 262 14.20 -3.98 5.59
N ARG A 263 13.48 -2.94 5.13
CA ARG A 263 13.99 -1.58 4.90
C ARG A 263 13.05 -0.48 5.42
N ASN A 264 12.27 -0.75 6.47
CA ASN A 264 11.34 0.25 7.03
C ASN A 264 11.99 1.18 8.08
N SER A 265 13.01 0.71 8.80
CA SER A 265 13.71 1.54 9.79
C SER A 265 14.43 2.71 9.11
N GLY A 266 14.18 3.92 9.62
CA GLY A 266 14.68 5.19 9.05
C GLY A 266 14.11 5.59 7.68
N ASN A 267 13.13 4.85 7.16
CA ASN A 267 12.58 5.03 5.81
C ASN A 267 11.19 5.64 5.82
N VAL A 268 11.03 6.82 5.24
CA VAL A 268 9.71 7.44 5.01
C VAL A 268 9.14 6.97 3.68
N GLY A 269 8.07 6.18 3.74
CA GLY A 269 7.30 5.75 2.57
C GLY A 269 6.28 6.80 2.13
N ILE A 270 6.43 7.31 0.91
CA ILE A 270 5.52 8.25 0.26
C ILE A 270 4.89 7.54 -0.94
N SER A 271 3.58 7.27 -0.88
CA SER A 271 2.87 6.52 -1.91
C SER A 271 1.95 7.39 -2.75
N ILE A 272 1.93 7.18 -4.05
CA ILE A 272 1.00 7.85 -4.96
C ILE A 272 -0.18 6.91 -5.23
N LEU A 273 -1.41 7.41 -5.03
CA LEU A 273 -2.63 6.63 -5.25
C LEU A 273 -2.82 6.36 -6.74
N GLY A 274 -2.92 5.08 -7.10
CA GLY A 274 -3.17 4.59 -8.46
C GLY A 274 -2.25 3.45 -8.85
N ASN A 275 -2.37 3.01 -10.10
CA ASN A 275 -1.52 2.01 -10.72
C ASN A 275 -0.76 2.62 -11.90
N TYR A 276 0.56 2.70 -11.77
CA TYR A 276 1.46 3.26 -12.79
C TYR A 276 2.27 2.19 -13.54
N HIS A 277 1.83 0.93 -13.51
CA HIS A 277 2.38 -0.15 -14.30
C HIS A 277 1.55 -0.33 -15.59
N PRO A 278 2.18 -0.45 -16.78
CA PRO A 278 1.45 -0.82 -18.00
C PRO A 278 0.69 -2.14 -17.81
N PRO A 279 -0.54 -2.29 -18.36
CA PRO A 279 -1.21 -1.41 -19.33
C PRO A 279 -2.00 -0.25 -18.71
N SER A 280 -1.88 0.00 -17.40
CA SER A 280 -2.57 1.12 -16.75
C SER A 280 -2.21 2.45 -17.40
N LYS A 281 -3.20 3.35 -17.45
CA LYS A 281 -3.11 4.69 -18.06
C LYS A 281 -3.28 5.81 -17.03
N ASP A 282 -3.15 5.48 -15.75
CA ASP A 282 -3.22 6.47 -14.68
C ASP A 282 -2.17 7.57 -14.87
N VAL A 283 -2.60 8.80 -14.58
CA VAL A 283 -1.81 9.99 -14.90
C VAL A 283 -1.08 10.45 -13.65
N PHE A 284 0.24 10.62 -13.75
CA PHE A 284 1.00 11.33 -12.73
C PHE A 284 0.83 12.83 -12.99
N THR A 285 -0.14 13.44 -12.31
CA THR A 285 -0.55 14.83 -12.59
C THR A 285 0.49 15.84 -12.07
N PRO A 286 0.52 17.07 -12.62
CA PRO A 286 1.35 18.15 -12.08
C PRO A 286 1.07 18.43 -10.60
N LYS A 287 -0.19 18.31 -10.15
CA LYS A 287 -0.57 18.49 -8.74
C LYS A 287 0.01 17.42 -7.83
N THR A 288 -0.06 16.15 -8.25
CA THR A 288 0.57 15.04 -7.55
C THR A 288 2.09 15.20 -7.52
N ARG A 289 2.71 15.64 -8.62
CA ARG A 289 4.14 15.97 -8.69
C ARG A 289 4.52 17.03 -7.66
N ASP A 290 3.84 18.16 -7.66
CA ASP A 290 4.19 19.29 -6.80
C ASP A 290 3.99 18.95 -5.33
N SER A 291 2.94 18.19 -5.01
CA SER A 291 2.69 17.69 -3.65
C SER A 291 3.75 16.68 -3.21
N PHE A 292 4.12 15.73 -4.09
CA PHE A 292 5.21 14.79 -3.80
C PHE A 292 6.53 15.52 -3.55
N VAL A 293 6.88 16.49 -4.40
CA VAL A 293 8.11 17.27 -4.22
C VAL A 293 8.07 18.07 -2.92
N THR A 294 6.93 18.67 -2.58
CA THR A 294 6.77 19.47 -1.35
C THR A 294 6.92 18.59 -0.10
N VAL A 295 6.27 17.42 -0.06
CA VAL A 295 6.43 16.45 1.04
C VAL A 295 7.87 15.94 1.11
N ALA A 296 8.47 15.57 -0.02
CA ALA A 296 9.84 15.05 -0.05
C ALA A 296 10.89 16.10 0.34
N ARG A 297 10.69 17.38 -0.04
CA ARG A 297 11.51 18.50 0.43
C ARG A 297 11.38 18.69 1.94
N TYR A 298 10.17 18.62 2.49
CA TYR A 298 9.96 18.66 3.93
C TYR A 298 10.72 17.53 4.65
N VAL A 299 10.63 16.28 4.17
CA VAL A 299 11.39 15.15 4.74
C VAL A 299 12.90 15.41 4.63
N LYS A 300 13.36 15.84 3.45
CA LYS A 300 14.77 16.18 3.22
C LYS A 300 15.28 17.24 4.19
N ASP A 301 14.58 18.34 4.32
CA ASP A 301 15.03 19.51 5.08
C ASP A 301 14.92 19.26 6.58
N THR A 302 13.89 18.56 7.03
CA THR A 302 13.69 18.21 8.44
C THR A 302 14.72 17.20 8.95
N TYR A 303 15.11 16.22 8.12
CA TYR A 303 15.96 15.10 8.53
C TYR A 303 17.33 15.07 7.84
N ALA A 304 17.70 16.15 7.13
CA ALA A 304 18.94 16.27 6.38
C ALA A 304 19.21 15.08 5.43
N VAL A 305 18.16 14.57 4.78
CA VAL A 305 18.28 13.44 3.84
C VAL A 305 19.15 13.83 2.66
N GLN A 306 20.11 12.98 2.30
CA GLN A 306 20.99 13.22 1.16
C GLN A 306 20.34 12.81 -0.16
N VAL A 307 20.79 13.40 -1.28
CA VAL A 307 20.30 13.05 -2.63
C VAL A 307 20.45 11.56 -2.98
N SER A 308 21.48 10.90 -2.42
CA SER A 308 21.74 9.46 -2.56
C SER A 308 20.75 8.59 -1.77
N SER A 309 19.92 9.20 -0.92
CA SER A 309 18.99 8.56 0.00
C SER A 309 17.53 8.77 -0.42
N PHE A 310 17.31 8.92 -1.73
CA PHE A 310 15.99 8.86 -2.36
C PHE A 310 15.88 7.62 -3.26
N PHE A 311 14.98 6.71 -2.88
CA PHE A 311 14.75 5.45 -3.58
C PHE A 311 13.32 5.40 -4.16
N ALA A 312 13.15 4.61 -5.21
CA ALA A 312 11.88 3.96 -5.52
C ALA A 312 11.87 2.58 -4.86
N HIS A 313 10.71 1.99 -4.61
CA HIS A 313 10.63 0.68 -3.95
C HIS A 313 11.53 -0.37 -4.63
N ARG A 314 11.43 -0.49 -5.96
CA ARG A 314 12.27 -1.41 -6.76
C ARG A 314 13.79 -1.19 -6.68
N ASP A 315 14.26 -0.05 -6.16
CA ASP A 315 15.70 0.19 -5.98
C ASP A 315 16.27 -0.56 -4.78
N ILE A 316 15.43 -0.86 -3.79
CA ILE A 316 15.83 -1.37 -2.47
C ILE A 316 15.02 -2.59 -2.00
N GLY A 317 14.05 -3.03 -2.80
CA GLY A 317 13.21 -4.21 -2.58
C GLY A 317 12.97 -4.97 -3.89
N ASN A 318 12.45 -6.19 -3.78
CA ASN A 318 12.11 -7.03 -4.93
C ASN A 318 10.64 -6.84 -5.31
N SER A 319 10.39 -5.75 -6.04
CA SER A 319 9.04 -5.29 -6.40
C SER A 319 9.07 -4.56 -7.73
N ASP A 320 7.93 -4.51 -8.43
CA ASP A 320 7.74 -3.64 -9.60
C ASP A 320 7.23 -2.24 -9.18
N CYS A 321 6.99 -1.98 -7.91
CA CYS A 321 6.61 -0.66 -7.40
C CYS A 321 7.76 0.36 -7.66
N PRO A 322 7.49 1.58 -8.12
CA PRO A 322 6.21 2.28 -8.23
C PRO A 322 5.54 2.16 -9.62
N GLY A 323 5.82 1.10 -10.38
CA GLY A 323 5.39 0.96 -11.77
C GLY A 323 6.27 1.73 -12.76
N ASP A 324 6.34 1.27 -14.01
CA ASP A 324 7.32 1.78 -14.98
C ASP A 324 7.06 3.25 -15.36
N ASN A 325 5.79 3.66 -15.45
CA ASN A 325 5.42 5.01 -15.85
C ASN A 325 5.84 6.05 -14.81
N LEU A 326 5.76 5.70 -13.52
CA LEU A 326 6.14 6.58 -12.42
C LEU A 326 7.64 6.46 -12.08
N TYR A 327 8.23 5.27 -12.19
CA TYR A 327 9.66 5.08 -12.05
C TYR A 327 10.46 5.92 -13.07
N ALA A 328 9.97 6.02 -14.31
CA ALA A 328 10.54 6.91 -15.33
C ALA A 328 10.58 8.40 -14.93
N LYS A 329 9.76 8.82 -13.94
CA LYS A 329 9.75 10.19 -13.40
C LYS A 329 10.73 10.39 -12.25
N LYS A 330 11.34 9.34 -11.71
CA LYS A 330 12.21 9.40 -10.52
C LYS A 330 13.36 10.40 -10.67
N GLY A 331 14.02 10.43 -11.84
CA GLY A 331 15.11 11.38 -12.12
C GLY A 331 14.65 12.85 -12.02
N MET A 332 13.53 13.19 -12.67
CA MET A 332 12.93 14.52 -12.60
C MET A 332 12.52 14.89 -11.16
N LEU A 333 11.91 13.96 -10.41
CA LEU A 333 11.55 14.20 -9.02
C LEU A 333 12.77 14.46 -8.14
N ARG A 334 13.83 13.67 -8.30
CA ARG A 334 15.10 13.86 -7.59
C ARG A 334 15.65 15.26 -7.86
N ASP A 335 15.69 15.68 -9.11
CA ASP A 335 16.23 16.99 -9.47
C ASP A 335 15.37 18.13 -8.87
N LEU A 336 14.04 18.03 -8.92
CA LEU A 336 13.14 18.99 -8.26
C LEU A 336 13.33 19.04 -6.74
N ILE A 337 13.57 17.90 -6.08
CA ILE A 337 13.70 17.84 -4.61
C ILE A 337 15.05 18.42 -4.15
N PHE A 338 16.15 18.08 -4.82
CA PHE A 338 17.51 18.35 -4.34
C PHE A 338 18.21 19.53 -5.04
N ALA A 339 17.72 19.99 -6.19
CA ALA A 339 18.20 21.17 -6.90
C ALA A 339 17.03 22.15 -7.12
N PRO A 340 16.68 22.97 -6.11
CA PRO A 340 15.38 23.63 -6.04
C PRO A 340 15.17 24.63 -7.18
N ALA A 341 14.32 24.25 -8.15
CA ALA A 341 13.58 25.18 -9.01
C ALA A 341 12.23 25.53 -8.35
N ALA A 342 11.65 26.68 -8.73
CA ALA A 342 10.28 27.04 -8.34
C ALA A 342 9.29 25.98 -8.85
N LEU A 343 8.30 25.61 -8.04
CA LEU A 343 7.22 24.71 -8.44
C LEU A 343 6.12 25.51 -9.16
N ASP A 344 5.43 24.87 -10.10
CA ASP A 344 4.46 25.56 -10.98
C ASP A 344 3.18 25.98 -10.23
N GLU A 345 2.79 25.28 -9.16
CA GLU A 345 1.64 25.63 -8.32
C GLU A 345 2.08 25.94 -6.87
N ASN A 346 1.72 27.12 -6.37
CA ASN A 346 1.58 27.33 -4.94
C ASN A 346 0.41 26.44 -4.50
N LEU A 347 0.71 25.36 -3.77
CA LEU A 347 -0.29 24.47 -3.19
C LEU A 347 -1.11 25.23 -2.14
N THR A 348 -2.09 26.03 -2.56
CA THR A 348 -3.18 26.51 -1.71
C THR A 348 -4.40 25.64 -1.99
N PRO A 349 -4.77 24.70 -1.09
CA PRO A 349 -6.05 24.04 -1.17
C PRO A 349 -7.17 25.06 -0.93
N GLY A 350 -8.33 24.85 -1.56
CA GLY A 350 -9.55 25.52 -1.13
C GLY A 350 -9.81 25.14 0.33
N ASN A 351 -9.76 26.13 1.22
CA ASN A 351 -10.00 25.92 2.65
C ASN A 351 -11.31 25.12 2.83
N PRO A 352 -11.28 23.88 3.35
CA PRO A 352 -12.50 23.25 3.81
C PRO A 352 -13.02 24.12 4.97
N VAL A 353 -14.25 24.62 4.82
CA VAL A 353 -14.93 25.34 5.90
C VAL A 353 -15.06 24.37 7.06
N PRO A 354 -14.47 24.64 8.24
CA PRO A 354 -14.59 23.75 9.38
C PRO A 354 -16.07 23.54 9.70
N THR A 355 -16.47 22.30 9.95
CA THR A 355 -17.77 22.06 10.57
C THR A 355 -17.84 22.81 11.90
N PRO A 356 -19.03 23.20 12.39
CA PRO A 356 -19.17 23.87 13.69
C PRO A 356 -18.45 23.13 14.83
N ALA A 357 -18.48 21.80 14.81
CA ALA A 357 -17.78 20.96 15.79
C ALA A 357 -16.25 21.05 15.69
N GLN A 358 -15.69 21.10 14.47
CA GLN A 358 -14.25 21.28 14.25
C GLN A 358 -13.79 22.69 14.66
N ALA A 359 -14.59 23.72 14.35
CA ALA A 359 -14.31 25.09 14.79
C ALA A 359 -14.31 25.22 16.32
N GLU A 360 -15.26 24.56 16.98
CA GLU A 360 -15.36 24.55 18.44
C GLU A 360 -14.21 23.79 19.10
N ALA A 361 -13.83 22.63 18.56
CA ALA A 361 -12.67 21.87 19.02
C ALA A 361 -11.36 22.66 18.88
N LEU A 362 -11.18 23.36 17.75
CA LEU A 362 -10.01 24.20 17.51
C LEU A 362 -9.96 25.39 18.49
N ARG A 363 -11.12 25.99 18.77
CA ARG A 363 -11.26 27.09 19.75
C ARG A 363 -10.96 26.61 21.18
N ALA A 364 -11.43 25.43 21.55
CA ALA A 364 -11.16 24.81 22.84
C ALA A 364 -9.68 24.41 23.02
N LEU A 365 -9.01 24.04 21.93
CA LEU A 365 -7.57 23.77 21.92
C LEU A 365 -6.77 25.08 22.07
N TYR A 366 -7.10 26.10 21.29
CA TYR A 366 -6.46 27.42 21.36
C TYR A 366 -6.58 28.05 22.75
N ASN A 367 -7.76 27.96 23.37
CA ASN A 367 -7.97 28.46 24.72
C ASN A 367 -7.14 27.70 25.77
N ARG A 368 -6.98 26.37 25.62
CA ARG A 368 -6.16 25.56 26.53
C ARG A 368 -4.66 25.85 26.40
N LEU A 369 -4.19 26.13 25.19
CA LEU A 369 -2.78 26.45 24.94
C LEU A 369 -2.40 27.86 25.40
N ASN A 370 -3.33 28.81 25.34
CA ASN A 370 -3.07 30.22 25.67
C ASN A 370 -3.54 30.66 27.06
N HIS A 371 -4.32 29.82 27.75
CA HIS A 371 -4.70 30.00 29.16
C HIS A 371 -4.45 28.70 29.93
N PRO A 372 -3.20 28.43 30.36
CA PRO A 372 -2.94 27.31 31.25
C PRO A 372 -3.76 27.49 32.53
N ILE A 373 -4.52 26.47 32.90
CA ILE A 373 -5.27 26.43 34.15
C ILE A 373 -4.24 26.56 35.28
N GLU A 374 -4.31 27.66 36.03
CA GLU A 374 -3.56 27.78 37.29
C GLU A 374 -3.97 26.60 38.19
N ALA A 375 -2.98 25.78 38.56
CA ALA A 375 -3.19 24.68 39.48
C ALA A 375 -3.77 25.25 40.78
N SER A 376 -4.96 24.78 41.18
CA SER A 376 -5.52 25.10 42.49
C SER A 376 -4.53 24.73 43.58
N PRO A 377 -4.22 25.63 44.53
CA PRO A 377 -3.55 25.26 45.76
C PRO A 377 -4.46 24.31 46.55
N GLN A 378 -3.84 23.29 47.15
CA GLN A 378 -4.46 22.18 47.88
C GLN A 378 -5.53 22.58 48.89
#